data_AF-A0A0K2RP47-F1
#
_entry.id   AF-A0A0K2RP47-F1
#
_cell.length_a   1.000
_cell.length_b   1.000
_cell.length_c   1.000
_cell.angle_alpha   90.00
_cell.angle_beta   90.00
_cell.angle_gamma   90.00
#
_symmetry.space_group_name_H-M   'P 1'
#
loop_
_entity.id
_entity.type
_entity.pdbx_description
1 polymer ?
#
loop_
_entity_poly.entity_id
_entity_poly.type
_entity_poly.pdbx_seq_one_letter_code
_entity_poly.pdbx_strand_id
1 'polypeptide(L)'
;MNRVGGTGDKGADVLCLDASGRRVIVQCKRYAPGNPVSSPDMQRFLGAMQIHRCEVGIFVTTSTFTKAARNIGEMHQVALVDGRVLVDLGNQAG
;
A
#
# COMPACT_ATOMS: atom_id res chain seq x y z
N MET A 1 -2.88 14.31 13.75
CA MET A 1 -3.13 13.32 12.68
C MET A 1 -4.34 13.75 11.90
N ASN A 2 -4.18 14.14 10.63
CA ASN A 2 -5.30 14.51 9.77
C ASN A 2 -5.70 13.27 8.95
N ARG A 3 -6.84 12.66 9.29
CA ARG A 3 -7.38 11.50 8.58
C ARG A 3 -8.16 12.01 7.36
N VAL A 4 -7.58 11.85 6.18
CA VAL A 4 -8.29 12.01 4.90
C VAL A 4 -8.55 10.62 4.33
N GLY A 5 -9.73 10.06 4.62
CA GLY A 5 -10.08 8.72 4.17
C GLY A 5 -11.52 8.35 4.51
N GLY A 6 -12.45 8.90 3.72
CA GLY A 6 -13.81 8.41 3.60
C GLY A 6 -13.89 7.40 2.45
N THR A 7 -14.74 6.39 2.60
CA THR A 7 -14.93 5.30 1.65
C THR A 7 -15.24 5.85 0.25
N GLY A 8 -14.33 5.60 -0.69
CA GLY A 8 -14.46 6.06 -2.07
C GLY A 8 -13.99 7.48 -2.25
N ASP A 9 -12.70 7.66 -2.59
CA ASP A 9 -12.28 8.52 -3.69
C ASP A 9 -10.74 8.51 -3.83
N LYS A 10 -10.27 8.01 -4.99
CA LYS A 10 -8.97 8.38 -5.59
C LYS A 10 -7.67 7.81 -5.00
N GLY A 11 -7.64 6.52 -4.66
CA GLY A 11 -6.37 5.77 -4.70
C GLY A 11 -5.35 6.10 -3.60
N ALA A 12 -5.78 6.73 -2.51
CA ALA A 12 -5.01 6.99 -1.31
C ALA A 12 -5.93 6.88 -0.10
N ASP A 13 -5.72 5.90 0.79
CA ASP A 13 -6.57 5.75 1.98
C ASP A 13 -6.03 6.55 3.18
N VAL A 14 -4.72 6.84 3.21
CA VAL A 14 -4.07 7.69 4.21
C VAL A 14 -2.90 8.43 3.59
N LEU A 15 -2.81 9.74 3.84
CA LEU A 15 -1.61 10.56 3.64
C LEU A 15 -1.12 11.04 5.01
N CYS A 16 0.13 10.78 5.34
CA CYS A 16 0.72 11.23 6.61
C CYS A 16 2.19 11.66 6.44
N LEU A 17 2.75 12.19 7.53
CA LEU A 17 4.18 12.41 7.65
C LEU A 17 4.75 11.36 8.59
N ASP A 18 5.90 10.78 8.24
CA ASP A 18 6.64 9.96 9.18
C ASP A 18 7.40 10.82 10.21
N ALA A 19 8.08 10.16 11.16
CA ALA A 19 8.85 10.84 12.21
C ALA A 19 10.00 11.72 11.67
N SER A 20 10.42 11.50 10.42
CA SER A 20 11.45 12.28 9.73
C SER A 20 10.86 13.40 8.85
N GLY A 21 9.54 13.55 8.81
CA GLY A 21 8.84 14.57 8.01
C GLY A 21 8.61 14.17 6.55
N ARG A 22 8.84 12.91 6.17
CA ARG A 22 8.61 12.43 4.79
C ARG A 22 7.14 12.16 4.55
N ARG A 23 6.66 12.45 3.35
CA ARG A 23 5.26 12.17 2.97
C ARG A 23 5.05 10.69 2.69
N VAL A 24 4.12 10.09 3.41
CA VAL A 24 3.74 8.68 3.30
C VAL A 24 2.34 8.58 2.70
N ILE A 25 2.16 7.65 1.77
CA ILE A 25 0.84 7.22 1.28
C ILE A 25 0.62 5.76 1.62
N VAL A 26 -0.57 5.46 2.14
CA VAL A 26 -1.03 4.10 2.39
C VAL A 26 -2.27 3.83 1.54
N GLN A 27 -2.25 2.75 0.78
CA GLN A 27 -3.42 2.22 0.09
C GLN A 27 -3.75 0.85 0.65
N CYS A 28 -5.01 0.65 1.01
CA CYS A 28 -5.61 -0.60 1.42
C CYS A 28 -6.60 -1.06 0.34
N LYS A 29 -6.40 -2.24 -0.25
CA LYS A 29 -7.39 -2.86 -1.13
C LYS A 29 -7.93 -4.15 -0.53
N ARG A 30 -9.21 -4.12 -0.18
CA ARG A 30 -9.97 -5.31 0.21
C ARG A 30 -10.40 -6.07 -1.06
N TYR A 31 -9.55 -6.98 -1.51
CA TYR A 31 -9.88 -7.91 -2.59
C TYR A 31 -10.35 -9.24 -2.02
N ALA A 32 -11.32 -9.86 -2.71
CA ALA A 32 -11.77 -11.21 -2.39
C ALA A 32 -10.60 -12.21 -2.54
N PRO A 33 -10.57 -13.30 -1.74
CA PRO A 33 -9.59 -14.37 -1.92
C PRO A 33 -9.59 -14.87 -3.37
N GLY A 34 -8.42 -14.93 -4.00
CA GLY A 34 -8.27 -15.36 -5.40
C GLY A 34 -8.18 -14.24 -6.44
N ASN A 35 -8.31 -12.96 -6.04
CA ASN A 35 -8.03 -11.82 -6.91
C ASN A 35 -6.73 -11.12 -6.48
N PRO A 36 -5.56 -11.52 -7.01
CA PRO A 36 -4.28 -10.94 -6.60
C PRO A 36 -4.08 -9.53 -7.14
N VAL A 37 -3.35 -8.70 -6.39
CA VAL A 37 -2.95 -7.37 -6.83
C VAL A 37 -2.06 -7.48 -8.06
N SER A 38 -2.47 -6.78 -9.12
CA SER A 38 -1.87 -6.83 -10.45
C SER A 38 -0.83 -5.72 -10.65
N SER A 39 0.00 -5.82 -11.70
CA SER A 39 0.92 -4.74 -12.06
C SER A 39 0.21 -3.42 -12.38
N PRO A 40 -0.95 -3.38 -13.08
CA PRO A 40 -1.73 -2.15 -13.23
C PRO A 40 -2.18 -1.51 -11.91
N ASP A 41 -2.52 -2.29 -10.89
CA ASP A 41 -2.86 -1.74 -9.57
C ASP A 41 -1.67 -1.02 -8.94
N MET A 42 -0.48 -1.62 -9.02
CA MET A 42 0.75 -1.00 -8.52
C MET A 42 1.15 0.24 -9.33
N GLN A 43 1.01 0.23 -10.65
CA GLN A 43 1.27 1.40 -11.50
C GLN A 43 0.36 2.58 -11.15
N ARG A 44 -0.93 2.32 -10.89
CA ARG A 44 -1.87 3.36 -10.43
C ARG A 44 -1.46 3.93 -9.07
N PHE A 45 -1.01 3.07 -8.15
CA PHE A 45 -0.53 3.51 -6.85
C PHE A 45 0.73 4.38 -6.94
N LEU A 46 1.69 4.02 -7.79
CA LEU A 46 2.86 4.86 -8.07
C LEU A 46 2.46 6.21 -8.67
N GLY A 47 1.45 6.24 -9.54
CA GLY A 47 0.87 7.50 -10.03
C GLY A 47 0.34 8.38 -8.91
N ALA A 48 -0.38 7.80 -7.94
CA ALA A 48 -0.86 8.52 -6.76
C ALA A 48 0.29 9.04 -5.89
N MET A 49 1.35 8.24 -5.66
CA MET A 49 2.56 8.68 -4.97
C MET A 49 3.16 9.94 -5.62
N GLN A 50 3.29 9.94 -6.94
CA GLN A 50 3.84 11.08 -7.69
C GLN A 50 2.95 12.33 -7.56
N ILE A 51 1.63 12.18 -7.71
CA ILE A 51 0.67 13.28 -7.59
C ILE A 51 0.74 13.93 -6.19
N HIS A 52 0.83 13.12 -5.14
CA HIS A 52 0.87 13.60 -3.76
C HIS A 52 2.27 13.95 -3.26
N ARG A 53 3.30 13.76 -4.09
CA ARG A 53 4.73 13.91 -3.76
C ARG A 53 5.11 13.09 -2.52
N CYS A 54 4.64 11.85 -2.48
CA CYS A 54 4.95 10.90 -1.41
C CYS A 54 6.30 10.24 -1.67
N GLU A 55 7.12 10.20 -0.63
CA GLU A 55 8.44 9.57 -0.63
C GLU A 55 8.36 8.12 -0.17
N VAL A 56 7.33 7.78 0.61
CA VAL A 56 7.13 6.44 1.17
C VAL A 56 5.75 5.93 0.76
N GLY A 57 5.71 4.69 0.25
CA GLY A 57 4.48 4.01 -0.14
C GLY A 57 4.30 2.71 0.63
N ILE A 58 3.08 2.48 1.14
CA ILE A 58 2.67 1.20 1.74
C ILE A 58 1.41 0.72 1.03
N PHE A 59 1.46 -0.49 0.46
CA PHE A 59 0.32 -1.12 -0.19
C PHE A 59 -0.14 -2.34 0.63
N VAL A 60 -1.35 -2.27 1.16
CA VAL A 60 -1.96 -3.29 2.00
C VAL A 60 -3.06 -4.01 1.22
N THR A 61 -3.09 -5.34 1.28
CA THR A 61 -4.19 -6.14 0.72
C THR A 61 -4.54 -7.34 1.59
N THR A 62 -5.82 -7.73 1.60
CA THR A 62 -6.28 -9.00 2.20
C THR A 62 -6.09 -10.20 1.28
N SER A 63 -5.68 -9.99 0.03
CA SER A 63 -5.40 -11.03 -0.98
C SER A 63 -3.90 -11.32 -1.02
N THR A 64 -3.34 -11.56 -2.21
CA THR A 64 -1.90 -11.71 -2.46
C THR A 64 -1.47 -10.77 -3.59
N PHE A 65 -0.16 -10.65 -3.82
CA PHE A 65 0.38 -9.95 -4.98
C PHE A 65 0.74 -10.93 -6.11
N THR A 66 0.59 -10.51 -7.36
CA THR A 66 1.24 -11.20 -8.49
C THR A 66 2.76 -11.02 -8.45
N LYS A 67 3.53 -11.87 -9.15
CA LYS A 67 4.99 -11.70 -9.27
C LYS A 67 5.35 -10.33 -9.87
N ALA A 68 4.64 -9.91 -10.91
CA ALA A 68 4.85 -8.61 -11.55
C ALA A 68 4.57 -7.44 -10.58
N ALA A 69 3.52 -7.52 -9.78
CA ALA A 69 3.23 -6.51 -8.76
C ALA A 69 4.31 -6.44 -7.68
N ARG A 70 4.85 -7.60 -7.23
CA ARG A 70 5.98 -7.63 -6.29
C ARG A 70 7.22 -6.95 -6.84
N ASN A 71 7.61 -7.28 -8.07
CA ASN A 71 8.75 -6.66 -8.73
C ASN A 71 8.62 -5.13 -8.82
N ILE A 72 7.41 -4.62 -9.11
CA ILE A 72 7.16 -3.17 -9.12
C ILE A 72 7.33 -2.59 -7.72
N GLY A 73 6.79 -3.24 -6.69
CA GLY A 73 6.94 -2.79 -5.31
C GLY A 73 8.40 -2.71 -4.88
N GLU A 74 9.20 -3.75 -5.17
CA GLU A 74 10.63 -3.77 -4.88
C GLU A 74 11.40 -2.68 -5.63
N MET A 75 11.15 -2.52 -6.94
CA MET A 75 11.81 -1.52 -7.78
C MET A 75 11.59 -0.08 -7.30
N HIS A 76 10.41 0.20 -6.75
CA HIS A 76 10.01 1.53 -6.31
C HIS A 76 9.99 1.69 -4.78
N GLN A 77 10.59 0.73 -4.04
CA GLN A 77 10.68 0.74 -2.58
C GLN A 77 9.33 0.92 -1.87
N VAL A 78 8.28 0.32 -2.42
CA VAL A 78 6.95 0.28 -1.81
C VAL A 78 6.88 -0.93 -0.88
N ALA A 79 6.51 -0.70 0.38
CA ALA A 79 6.25 -1.79 1.33
C ALA A 79 4.96 -2.52 0.93
N LEU A 80 5.06 -3.83 0.68
CA LEU A 80 3.92 -4.67 0.31
C LEU A 80 3.49 -5.48 1.53
N VAL A 81 2.25 -5.27 1.96
CA VAL A 81 1.65 -5.96 3.10
C VAL A 81 0.46 -6.76 2.59
N ASP A 82 0.57 -8.08 2.61
CA ASP A 82 -0.58 -8.96 2.32
C ASP A 82 -1.10 -9.65 3.59
N GLY A 83 -2.19 -10.40 3.45
CA GLY A 83 -2.82 -11.09 4.58
C GLY A 83 -1.89 -12.07 5.31
N ARG A 84 -0.78 -12.52 4.68
CA ARG A 84 0.21 -13.38 5.36
C ARG A 84 1.13 -12.54 6.24
N VAL A 85 1.63 -11.42 5.71
CA VAL A 85 2.48 -10.48 6.46
C VAL A 85 1.75 -9.90 7.68
N LEU A 86 0.44 -9.66 7.58
CA LEU A 86 -0.38 -9.20 8.72
C LEU A 86 -0.49 -10.24 9.83
N VAL A 87 -0.58 -11.53 9.48
CA VAL A 87 -0.61 -12.63 10.46
C VAL A 87 0.76 -12.77 11.14
N ASP A 88 1.86 -12.63 10.38
CA ASP A 88 3.21 -12.73 10.93
C ASP A 88 3.59 -11.56 11.86
N LEU A 89 3.10 -10.35 11.60
CA LEU A 89 3.27 -9.19 12.50
C LEU A 89 2.48 -9.34 13.81
N GLY A 90 1.32 -9.99 13.77
CA GLY A 90 0.53 -10.29 14.98
C GLY A 90 1.21 -11.31 15.90
N ASN A 91 2.05 -12.19 15.35
CA ASN A 91 2.72 -13.26 16.08
C ASN A 91 4.09 -12.86 16.66
N GLN A 92 4.66 -11.71 16.27
CA GLN A 92 5.94 -11.20 16.79
C GLN A 92 5.78 -10.19 17.94
N ALA A 93 4.54 -9.85 18.31
CA ALA A 93 4.23 -9.00 19.45
C ALA A 93 3.80 -9.81 20.70
N GLY A 94 4.05 -11.12 20.69
CA GLY A 94 3.79 -12.06 21.79
C GLY A 94 5.07 -12.55 22.47
#